data_AF-A0AAV9AYK0-F1
#
_entry.id   AF-A0AAV9AYK0-F1
#
_cell.length_a   1.000
_cell.length_b   1.000
_cell.length_c   1.000
_cell.angle_alpha   90.00
_cell.angle_beta   90.00
_cell.angle_gamma   90.00
#
_symmetry.space_group_name_H-M   'P 1'
#
loop_
_entity.id
_entity.type
_entity.pdbx_description
1 polymer ?
#
loop_
_entity_poly.entity_id
_entity_poly.type
_entity_poly.pdbx_seq_one_letter_code
_entity_poly.pdbx_strand_id
1 'polypeptide(L)'
;MVKHQRWCRFLQERFEGVNPDEDDMIFHGVISHVVEFMVDTYGNFLMQKVMEVCREDQWMRILRVLVKDPTNFIRICLDKHGTRAVQKLIGIVHTREQVSLFMMALKTGVLELMLDLNGSHVIRCCMKTFGPQDNKFIYDTATMCCIEIATHQYGCCLLQYCITHSTVIQHEKLVSELVFNGLFLAQNCYGNYVIQYILELKIQAVISTIIPQFRGNYVNLSTQKYSSNVVQKCLKTFGEKDCSSIINELVSFPSFDQLIQDPYTNYVIQTAFIVSRGSLHSLVTKTSHRISQ
;
A
#
# COMPACT_ATOMS: atom_id res chain seq x y z
N MET A 1 -4.58 11.77 36.24
CA MET A 1 -3.13 11.55 36.47
C MET A 1 -2.87 10.06 36.75
N VAL A 2 -2.90 9.16 35.75
CA VAL A 2 -2.61 7.72 35.99
C VAL A 2 -2.02 7.03 34.74
N LYS A 3 -0.99 7.61 34.12
CA LYS A 3 -0.28 6.99 32.96
C LYS A 3 1.25 7.08 33.13
N HIS A 4 1.71 6.90 34.36
CA HIS A 4 3.14 6.91 34.67
C HIS A 4 3.76 5.55 34.31
N GLN A 5 4.91 5.54 33.63
CA GLN A 5 5.58 4.33 33.13
C GLN A 5 5.65 3.20 34.17
N ARG A 6 6.06 3.53 35.40
CA ARG A 6 6.17 2.57 36.51
C ARG A 6 4.83 1.91 36.87
N TRP A 7 3.74 2.67 36.83
CA TRP A 7 2.42 2.17 37.14
C TRP A 7 1.88 1.26 36.02
N CYS A 8 2.03 1.65 34.76
CA CYS A 8 1.66 0.79 33.63
C CYS A 8 2.46 -0.51 33.63
N ARG A 9 3.75 -0.47 33.99
CA ARG A 9 4.58 -1.68 34.12
C ARG A 9 4.14 -2.57 35.28
N PHE A 10 3.91 -1.96 36.45
CA PHE A 10 3.41 -2.67 37.63
C PHE A 10 2.10 -3.41 37.35
N LEU A 11 1.17 -2.80 36.61
CA LEU A 11 -0.06 -3.47 36.22
C LEU A 11 0.16 -4.60 35.20
N GLN A 12 1.09 -4.45 34.26
CA GLN A 12 1.44 -5.52 33.32
C GLN A 12 2.01 -6.76 34.02
N GLU A 13 2.81 -6.56 35.07
CA GLU A 13 3.40 -7.63 35.89
C GLU A 13 2.37 -8.35 36.77
N ARG A 14 1.22 -7.71 37.06
CA ARG A 14 0.14 -8.32 37.85
C ARG A 14 -0.93 -8.98 36.99
N PHE A 15 -1.17 -8.45 35.79
CA PHE A 15 -2.16 -8.98 34.86
C PHE A 15 -1.59 -10.16 34.06
N GLU A 16 -1.34 -11.29 34.72
CA GLU A 16 -0.71 -12.47 34.13
C GLU A 16 -1.69 -13.58 33.72
N GLY A 17 -2.98 -13.47 34.07
CA GLY A 17 -3.96 -14.53 33.79
C GLY A 17 -3.93 -15.66 34.82
N VAL A 18 -3.24 -15.44 35.94
CA VAL A 18 -3.03 -16.44 37.00
C VAL A 18 -4.05 -16.24 38.14
N ASN A 19 -4.52 -15.01 38.37
CA ASN A 19 -5.41 -14.66 39.47
C ASN A 19 -6.67 -13.97 38.94
N PRO A 20 -7.77 -14.71 38.69
CA PRO A 20 -8.98 -14.18 38.05
C PRO A 20 -9.61 -12.99 38.79
N ASP A 21 -9.55 -12.95 40.12
CA ASP A 21 -10.11 -11.85 40.91
C ASP A 21 -9.30 -10.55 40.74
N GLU A 22 -7.97 -10.67 40.77
CA GLU A 22 -7.07 -9.52 40.55
C GLU A 22 -7.13 -9.05 39.08
N ASP A 23 -7.18 -9.98 38.14
CA ASP A 23 -7.37 -9.67 36.72
C ASP A 23 -8.70 -8.94 36.49
N ASP A 24 -9.80 -9.43 37.08
CA ASP A 24 -11.10 -8.77 36.95
C ASP A 24 -11.08 -7.36 37.57
N MET A 25 -10.44 -7.17 38.73
CA MET A 25 -10.27 -5.84 39.34
C MET A 25 -9.50 -4.88 38.42
N ILE A 26 -8.38 -5.33 37.84
CA ILE A 26 -7.59 -4.53 36.91
C ILE A 26 -8.42 -4.20 35.66
N PHE A 27 -9.10 -5.20 35.08
CA PHE A 27 -9.96 -5.03 33.91
C PHE A 27 -11.05 -3.97 34.16
N HIS A 28 -11.74 -4.06 35.29
CA HIS A 28 -12.78 -3.11 35.69
C HIS A 28 -12.24 -1.68 35.86
N GLY A 29 -11.00 -1.51 36.30
CA GLY A 29 -10.35 -0.20 36.40
C GLY A 29 -9.95 0.40 35.05
N VAL A 30 -9.61 -0.43 34.06
CA VAL A 30 -9.10 0.04 32.76
C VAL A 30 -10.18 0.19 31.68
N ILE A 31 -11.28 -0.57 31.75
CA ILE A 31 -12.25 -0.69 30.65
C ILE A 31 -12.90 0.65 30.23
N SER A 32 -13.13 1.56 31.18
CA SER A 32 -13.69 2.89 30.88
C SER A 32 -12.67 3.85 30.22
N HIS A 33 -11.39 3.51 30.24
CA HIS A 33 -10.28 4.33 29.75
C HIS A 33 -9.48 3.65 28.63
N VAL A 34 -10.04 2.63 27.97
CA VAL A 34 -9.34 1.84 26.93
C VAL A 34 -8.78 2.73 25.83
N VAL A 35 -9.60 3.63 25.28
CA VAL A 35 -9.19 4.58 24.23
C VAL A 35 -7.97 5.36 24.68
N GLU A 36 -8.06 5.90 25.89
CA GLU A 36 -7.05 6.72 26.52
C GLU A 36 -5.73 5.98 26.75
N PHE A 37 -5.77 4.69 27.07
CA PHE A 37 -4.58 3.88 27.21
C PHE A 37 -4.00 3.46 25.86
N MET A 38 -4.83 3.11 24.86
CA MET A 38 -4.34 2.66 23.55
C MET A 38 -3.48 3.70 22.82
N VAL A 39 -3.76 4.99 22.99
CA VAL A 39 -3.02 6.09 22.35
C VAL A 39 -1.92 6.69 23.24
N ASP A 40 -1.75 6.19 24.47
CA ASP A 40 -0.73 6.67 25.40
C ASP A 40 0.61 5.96 25.21
N THR A 41 1.71 6.70 25.35
CA THR A 41 3.10 6.21 25.20
C THR A 41 3.42 4.96 26.03
N TYR A 42 2.83 4.82 27.22
CA TYR A 42 3.04 3.67 28.11
C TYR A 42 1.78 2.82 28.26
N GLY A 43 0.60 3.45 28.26
CA GLY A 43 -0.70 2.80 28.35
C GLY A 43 -0.94 1.78 27.24
N ASN A 44 -0.38 2.01 26.05
CA ASN A 44 -0.59 1.10 24.92
C ASN A 44 -0.03 -0.30 25.20
N PHE A 45 1.06 -0.40 25.96
CA PHE A 45 1.65 -1.68 26.36
C PHE A 45 0.79 -2.39 27.40
N LEU A 46 0.22 -1.65 28.35
CA LEU A 46 -0.77 -2.20 29.29
C LEU A 46 -1.97 -2.74 28.51
N MET A 47 -2.50 -2.00 27.54
CA MET A 47 -3.64 -2.49 26.75
C MET A 47 -3.30 -3.72 25.91
N GLN A 48 -2.10 -3.78 25.33
CA GLN A 48 -1.64 -4.98 24.63
C GLN A 48 -1.57 -6.19 25.58
N LYS A 49 -1.08 -6.01 26.81
CA LYS A 49 -1.06 -7.08 27.82
C LYS A 49 -2.47 -7.48 28.27
N VAL A 50 -3.36 -6.51 28.47
CA VAL A 50 -4.77 -6.75 28.79
C VAL A 50 -5.41 -7.60 27.69
N MET A 51 -5.18 -7.25 26.42
CA MET A 51 -5.67 -8.01 25.27
C MET A 51 -5.07 -9.43 25.15
N GLU A 52 -3.88 -9.69 25.68
CA GLU A 52 -3.27 -11.03 25.68
C GLU A 52 -3.91 -11.99 26.67
N VAL A 53 -4.48 -11.46 27.76
CA VAL A 53 -4.94 -12.26 28.90
C VAL A 53 -6.47 -12.22 29.05
N CYS A 54 -7.14 -11.21 28.48
CA CYS A 54 -8.60 -11.07 28.56
C CYS A 54 -9.36 -12.30 28.03
N ARG A 55 -10.44 -12.64 28.75
CA ARG A 55 -11.44 -13.62 28.32
C ARG A 55 -12.31 -13.07 27.20
N GLU A 56 -13.03 -13.95 26.49
CA GLU A 56 -13.88 -13.57 25.36
C GLU A 56 -14.97 -12.54 25.72
N ASP A 57 -15.55 -12.63 26.92
CA ASP A 57 -16.57 -11.69 27.40
C ASP A 57 -15.99 -10.28 27.68
N GLN A 58 -14.81 -10.23 28.31
CA GLN A 58 -14.07 -8.99 28.56
C GLN A 58 -13.63 -8.34 27.25
N TRP A 59 -13.17 -9.17 26.32
CA TRP A 59 -12.80 -8.75 24.99
C TRP A 59 -13.97 -8.09 24.26
N MET A 60 -15.12 -8.74 24.25
CA MET A 60 -16.31 -8.20 23.63
C MET A 60 -16.71 -6.84 24.21
N ARG A 61 -16.50 -6.64 25.52
CA ARG A 61 -16.71 -5.34 26.18
C ARG A 61 -15.70 -4.29 25.71
N ILE A 62 -14.41 -4.63 25.59
CA ILE A 62 -13.37 -3.74 25.02
C ILE A 62 -13.79 -3.32 23.61
N LEU A 63 -14.11 -4.29 22.74
CA LEU A 63 -14.49 -4.02 21.36
C LEU A 63 -15.71 -3.10 21.30
N ARG A 64 -16.75 -3.36 22.10
CA ARG A 64 -17.94 -2.50 22.19
C ARG A 64 -17.63 -1.08 22.63
N VAL A 65 -16.70 -0.88 23.59
CA VAL A 65 -16.25 0.46 23.99
C VAL A 65 -15.55 1.17 22.84
N LEU A 66 -14.66 0.47 22.13
CA LEU A 66 -13.89 1.03 21.02
C LEU A 66 -14.77 1.42 19.84
N VAL A 67 -15.67 0.54 19.40
CA VAL A 67 -16.49 0.76 18.21
C VAL A 67 -17.74 1.60 18.46
N LYS A 68 -18.04 1.95 19.72
CA LYS A 68 -19.20 2.79 20.09
C LYS A 68 -19.18 4.15 19.38
N ASP A 69 -17.99 4.71 19.22
CA ASP A 69 -17.76 5.93 18.44
C ASP A 69 -16.77 5.60 17.30
N PRO A 70 -17.28 5.30 16.08
CA PRO A 70 -16.43 4.96 14.95
C PRO A 70 -15.40 6.05 14.61
N THR A 71 -15.74 7.33 14.78
CA THR A 71 -14.79 8.43 14.53
C THR A 71 -13.59 8.34 15.47
N ASN A 72 -13.86 8.11 16.76
CA ASN A 72 -12.79 7.94 17.74
C ASN A 72 -12.00 6.65 17.50
N PHE A 73 -12.66 5.57 17.05
CA PHE A 73 -11.98 4.34 16.68
C PHE A 73 -11.00 4.53 15.51
N ILE A 74 -11.40 5.27 14.47
CA ILE A 74 -10.51 5.63 13.36
C ILE A 74 -9.32 6.47 13.87
N ARG A 75 -9.55 7.44 14.77
CA ARG A 75 -8.46 8.21 15.39
C ARG A 75 -7.45 7.34 16.13
N ILE A 76 -7.88 6.28 16.81
CA ILE A 76 -6.96 5.32 17.46
C ILE A 76 -6.15 4.57 16.40
N CYS A 77 -6.77 4.15 15.30
CA CYS A 77 -6.09 3.44 14.22
C CYS A 77 -5.01 4.30 13.53
N LEU A 78 -5.23 5.61 13.44
CA LEU A 78 -4.30 6.60 12.89
C LEU A 78 -3.19 7.01 13.88
N ASP A 79 -3.32 6.68 15.16
CA ASP A 79 -2.33 7.01 16.18
C ASP A 79 -1.12 6.06 16.13
N LYS A 80 0.08 6.60 16.39
CA LYS A 80 1.35 5.87 16.35
C LYS A 80 1.46 4.73 17.38
N HIS A 81 0.78 4.86 18.52
CA HIS A 81 0.69 3.82 19.55
C HIS A 81 -0.59 3.00 19.36
N GLY A 82 -1.70 3.68 19.08
CA GLY A 82 -3.00 3.08 18.85
C GLY A 82 -2.98 2.02 17.75
N THR A 83 -2.29 2.25 16.63
CA THR A 83 -2.16 1.27 15.53
C THR A 83 -1.57 -0.06 15.99
N ARG A 84 -0.64 -0.06 16.96
CA ARG A 84 -0.03 -1.30 17.49
C ARG A 84 -1.03 -2.07 18.34
N ALA A 85 -1.75 -1.36 19.21
CA ALA A 85 -2.81 -1.94 20.01
C ALA A 85 -3.96 -2.47 19.13
N VAL A 86 -4.34 -1.76 18.05
CA VAL A 86 -5.35 -2.23 17.09
C VAL A 86 -4.87 -3.44 16.27
N GLN A 87 -3.59 -3.51 15.88
CA GLN A 87 -3.07 -4.71 15.22
C GLN A 87 -3.09 -5.94 16.14
N LYS A 88 -2.82 -5.75 17.44
CA LYS A 88 -3.03 -6.81 18.43
C LYS A 88 -4.52 -7.15 18.58
N LEU A 89 -5.38 -6.12 18.56
CA LEU A 89 -6.84 -6.24 18.61
C LEU A 89 -7.35 -7.18 17.52
N ILE A 90 -6.91 -6.97 16.28
CA ILE A 90 -7.28 -7.79 15.12
C ILE A 90 -6.91 -9.26 15.32
N GLY A 91 -5.76 -9.53 15.93
CA GLY A 91 -5.26 -10.89 16.16
C GLY A 91 -6.09 -11.73 17.13
N ILE A 92 -6.97 -11.11 17.91
CA ILE A 92 -7.85 -11.77 18.89
C ILE A 92 -9.35 -11.67 18.55
N VAL A 93 -9.70 -11.00 17.44
CA VAL A 93 -11.06 -11.03 16.88
C VAL A 93 -11.26 -12.37 16.18
N HIS A 94 -12.17 -13.20 16.69
CA HIS A 94 -12.39 -14.54 16.12
C HIS A 94 -13.86 -14.88 15.84
N THR A 95 -14.82 -14.32 16.59
CA THR A 95 -16.23 -14.61 16.34
C THR A 95 -16.79 -13.76 15.20
N ARG A 96 -17.81 -14.27 14.51
CA ARG A 96 -18.49 -13.53 13.43
C ARG A 96 -19.06 -12.19 13.92
N GLU A 97 -19.59 -12.12 15.14
CA GLU A 97 -20.09 -10.87 15.73
C GLU A 97 -18.95 -9.86 15.92
N GLN A 98 -17.82 -10.29 16.48
CA GLN A 98 -16.66 -9.42 16.70
C GLN A 98 -16.09 -8.90 15.38
N VAL A 99 -15.90 -9.77 14.38
CA VAL A 99 -15.43 -9.38 13.04
C VAL A 99 -16.39 -8.36 12.44
N SER A 100 -17.69 -8.63 12.49
CA SER A 100 -18.71 -7.73 11.94
C SER A 100 -18.68 -6.35 12.59
N LEU A 101 -18.61 -6.27 13.93
CA LEU A 101 -18.57 -4.99 14.65
C LEU A 101 -17.30 -4.20 14.34
N PHE A 102 -16.15 -4.88 14.38
CA PHE A 102 -14.86 -4.27 14.07
C PHE A 102 -14.84 -3.71 12.64
N MET A 103 -15.23 -4.53 11.66
CA MET A 103 -15.19 -4.15 10.24
C MET A 103 -16.20 -3.05 9.91
N MET A 104 -17.36 -3.05 10.57
CA MET A 104 -18.36 -1.99 10.41
C MET A 104 -17.84 -0.62 10.90
N ALA A 105 -17.14 -0.58 12.03
CA ALA A 105 -16.52 0.65 12.53
C ALA A 105 -15.35 1.09 11.66
N LEU A 106 -14.51 0.16 11.20
CA LEU A 106 -13.38 0.47 10.30
C LEU A 106 -13.84 1.06 8.96
N LYS A 107 -14.98 0.59 8.45
CA LYS A 107 -15.54 1.02 7.16
C LYS A 107 -15.83 2.53 7.11
N THR A 108 -16.10 3.19 8.23
CA THR A 108 -16.44 4.62 8.24
C THR A 108 -15.26 5.53 7.87
N GLY A 109 -14.02 5.08 8.04
CA GLY A 109 -12.79 5.84 7.76
C GLY A 109 -11.79 5.08 6.89
N VAL A 110 -12.24 4.08 6.12
CA VAL A 110 -11.32 3.18 5.39
C VAL A 110 -10.38 3.92 4.45
N LEU A 111 -10.85 4.92 3.70
CA LEU A 111 -9.99 5.69 2.80
C LEU A 111 -8.92 6.48 3.57
N GLU A 112 -9.31 7.15 4.65
CA GLU A 112 -8.38 7.88 5.52
C GLU A 112 -7.29 6.95 6.07
N LEU A 113 -7.67 5.75 6.51
CA LEU A 113 -6.72 4.73 6.96
C LEU A 113 -5.78 4.25 5.84
N MET A 114 -6.30 4.07 4.63
CA MET A 114 -5.48 3.65 3.48
C MET A 114 -4.43 4.70 3.10
N LEU A 115 -4.71 5.97 3.37
CA LEU A 115 -3.85 7.11 3.08
C LEU A 115 -2.97 7.51 4.29
N ASP A 116 -2.96 6.76 5.37
CA ASP A 116 -2.18 7.10 6.57
C ASP A 116 -1.00 6.15 6.82
N LEU A 117 0.06 6.67 7.43
CA LEU A 117 1.25 5.90 7.81
C LEU A 117 0.89 4.76 8.76
N ASN A 118 0.10 5.04 9.80
CA ASN A 118 -0.30 4.11 10.84
C ASN A 118 -1.54 3.31 10.44
N GLY A 119 -2.52 3.97 9.84
CA GLY A 119 -3.77 3.38 9.36
C GLY A 119 -3.53 2.29 8.32
N SER A 120 -2.56 2.48 7.41
CA SER A 120 -2.27 1.49 6.37
C SER A 120 -1.79 0.15 6.95
N HIS A 121 -1.15 0.15 8.12
CA HIS A 121 -0.79 -1.07 8.82
C HIS A 121 -2.02 -1.80 9.39
N VAL A 122 -3.02 -1.06 9.88
CA VAL A 122 -4.30 -1.64 10.33
C VAL A 122 -5.02 -2.30 9.15
N ILE A 123 -5.11 -1.62 8.00
CA ILE A 123 -5.73 -2.17 6.79
C ILE A 123 -5.04 -3.45 6.33
N ARG A 124 -3.70 -3.47 6.24
CA ARG A 124 -2.95 -4.70 5.88
C ARG A 124 -3.20 -5.83 6.89
N CYS A 125 -3.28 -5.50 8.17
CA CYS A 125 -3.54 -6.49 9.21
C CYS A 125 -4.95 -7.12 9.06
N CYS A 126 -5.96 -6.31 8.73
CA CYS A 126 -7.31 -6.81 8.42
C CYS A 126 -7.30 -7.74 7.20
N MET A 127 -6.63 -7.32 6.12
CA MET A 127 -6.51 -8.10 4.89
C MET A 127 -5.81 -9.44 5.08
N LYS A 128 -4.80 -9.49 5.96
CA LYS A 128 -4.08 -10.73 6.30
C LYS A 128 -4.89 -11.67 7.19
N THR A 129 -5.73 -11.10 8.06
CA THR A 129 -6.37 -11.85 9.15
C THR A 129 -7.77 -12.34 8.77
N PHE A 130 -8.56 -11.49 8.11
CA PHE A 130 -9.97 -11.77 7.82
C PHE A 130 -10.19 -12.25 6.38
N GLY A 131 -11.33 -12.88 6.14
CA GLY A 131 -11.66 -13.45 4.83
C GLY A 131 -11.96 -12.40 3.75
N PRO A 132 -12.01 -12.80 2.47
CA PRO A 132 -12.31 -11.88 1.36
C PRO A 132 -13.66 -11.18 1.47
N GLN A 133 -14.66 -11.81 2.10
CA GLN A 133 -16.00 -11.23 2.29
C GLN A 133 -15.98 -10.10 3.32
N ASP A 134 -15.28 -10.30 4.44
CA ASP A 134 -15.15 -9.28 5.49
C ASP A 134 -14.36 -8.08 4.94
N ASN A 135 -13.29 -8.34 4.19
CA ASN A 135 -12.44 -7.32 3.59
C ASN A 135 -13.02 -6.70 2.30
N LYS A 136 -14.21 -7.10 1.84
CA LYS A 136 -14.77 -6.67 0.54
C LYS A 136 -14.78 -5.15 0.39
N PHE A 137 -15.20 -4.42 1.43
CA PHE A 137 -15.29 -2.95 1.37
C PHE A 137 -13.93 -2.28 1.18
N ILE A 138 -12.83 -2.89 1.66
CA ILE A 138 -11.46 -2.36 1.47
C ILE A 138 -11.10 -2.41 -0.01
N TYR A 139 -11.39 -3.52 -0.69
CA TYR A 139 -11.14 -3.64 -2.14
C TYR A 139 -12.10 -2.78 -2.96
N ASP A 140 -13.35 -2.63 -2.53
CA ASP A 140 -14.31 -1.73 -3.19
C ASP A 140 -13.80 -0.28 -3.13
N THR A 141 -13.36 0.19 -1.95
CA THR A 141 -12.74 1.52 -1.80
C THR A 141 -11.43 1.64 -2.59
N ALA A 142 -10.57 0.62 -2.54
CA ALA A 142 -9.31 0.60 -3.30
C ALA A 142 -9.55 0.78 -4.80
N THR A 143 -10.62 0.19 -5.33
CA THR A 143 -11.01 0.30 -6.74
C THR A 143 -11.60 1.68 -7.03
N MET A 144 -12.58 2.12 -6.24
CA MET A 144 -13.31 3.39 -6.44
C MET A 144 -12.41 4.62 -6.32
N CYS A 145 -11.42 4.58 -5.42
CA CYS A 145 -10.50 5.68 -5.13
C CYS A 145 -9.07 5.37 -5.62
N CYS A 146 -8.90 4.48 -6.61
CA CYS A 146 -7.58 3.93 -6.95
C CYS A 146 -6.55 5.00 -7.35
N ILE A 147 -6.96 6.10 -8.00
CA ILE A 147 -6.06 7.17 -8.43
C ILE A 147 -5.55 7.98 -7.24
N GLU A 148 -6.44 8.35 -6.33
CA GLU A 148 -6.08 9.03 -5.08
C GLU A 148 -5.11 8.17 -4.26
N ILE A 149 -5.43 6.88 -4.13
CA ILE A 149 -4.59 5.94 -3.36
C ILE A 149 -3.25 5.68 -4.06
N ALA A 150 -3.23 5.48 -5.38
CA ALA A 150 -2.01 5.21 -6.15
C ALA A 150 -1.03 6.39 -6.16
N THR A 151 -1.54 7.62 -6.07
CA THR A 151 -0.74 8.85 -6.06
C THR A 151 -0.38 9.33 -4.67
N HIS A 152 -0.69 8.55 -3.63
CA HIS A 152 -0.36 8.85 -2.24
C HIS A 152 0.87 8.07 -1.74
N GLN A 153 1.70 8.71 -0.89
CA GLN A 153 2.96 8.15 -0.40
C GLN A 153 2.82 6.81 0.37
N TYR A 154 1.72 6.64 1.11
CA TYR A 154 1.43 5.39 1.85
C TYR A 154 0.43 4.52 1.08
N GLY A 155 -0.46 5.17 0.33
CA GLY A 155 -1.52 4.52 -0.43
C GLY A 155 -0.96 3.64 -1.54
N CYS A 156 0.08 4.08 -2.25
CA CYS A 156 0.65 3.34 -3.37
C CYS A 156 1.18 1.95 -2.93
N CYS A 157 1.84 1.89 -1.78
CA CYS A 157 2.34 0.64 -1.19
C CYS A 157 1.19 -0.27 -0.75
N LEU A 158 0.14 0.30 -0.17
CA LEU A 158 -1.04 -0.47 0.22
C LEU A 158 -1.80 -0.98 -1.01
N LEU A 159 -1.87 -0.21 -2.09
CA LEU A 159 -2.56 -0.61 -3.31
C LEU A 159 -1.87 -1.80 -3.99
N GLN A 160 -0.53 -1.81 -4.02
CA GLN A 160 0.23 -2.98 -4.48
C GLN A 160 -0.05 -4.23 -3.61
N TYR A 161 -0.21 -4.03 -2.31
CA TYR A 161 -0.63 -5.10 -1.40
C TYR A 161 -2.04 -5.61 -1.72
N CYS A 162 -2.99 -4.71 -2.02
CA CYS A 162 -4.33 -5.05 -2.50
C CYS A 162 -4.28 -5.86 -3.79
N ILE A 163 -3.46 -5.46 -4.77
CA ILE A 163 -3.31 -6.21 -6.03
C ILE A 163 -2.82 -7.64 -5.74
N THR A 164 -1.73 -7.79 -4.97
CA THR A 164 -1.17 -9.11 -4.61
C THR A 164 -2.18 -10.06 -3.97
N HIS A 165 -3.04 -9.56 -3.07
CA HIS A 165 -3.90 -10.37 -2.22
C HIS A 165 -5.38 -10.33 -2.64
N SER A 166 -5.67 -9.79 -3.81
CA SER A 166 -7.04 -9.71 -4.32
C SER A 166 -7.50 -11.06 -4.88
N THR A 167 -8.82 -11.32 -4.79
CA THR A 167 -9.44 -12.38 -5.60
C THR A 167 -9.37 -12.02 -7.09
N VAL A 168 -9.53 -12.98 -7.99
CA VAL A 168 -9.50 -12.74 -9.45
C VAL A 168 -10.41 -11.56 -9.86
N ILE A 169 -11.65 -11.55 -9.37
CA ILE A 169 -12.63 -10.50 -9.70
C ILE A 169 -12.21 -9.12 -9.15
N GLN A 170 -11.65 -9.07 -7.93
CA GLN A 170 -11.16 -7.83 -7.34
C GLN A 170 -9.91 -7.33 -8.07
N HIS A 171 -9.01 -8.24 -8.44
CA HIS A 171 -7.80 -7.97 -9.20
C HIS A 171 -8.14 -7.33 -10.53
N GLU A 172 -9.03 -7.97 -11.31
CA GLU A 172 -9.44 -7.48 -12.63
C GLU A 172 -10.02 -6.07 -12.56
N LYS A 173 -10.94 -5.82 -11.62
CA LYS A 173 -11.55 -4.49 -11.45
C LYS A 173 -10.51 -3.43 -11.08
N LEU A 174 -9.69 -3.70 -10.07
CA LEU A 174 -8.69 -2.76 -9.59
C LEU A 174 -7.63 -2.46 -10.65
N VAL A 175 -7.07 -3.50 -11.27
CA VAL A 175 -6.01 -3.34 -12.27
C VAL A 175 -6.55 -2.68 -13.53
N SER A 176 -7.78 -3.00 -13.97
CA SER A 176 -8.41 -2.33 -15.11
C SER A 176 -8.49 -0.81 -14.92
N GLU A 177 -8.95 -0.36 -13.75
CA GLU A 177 -9.06 1.08 -13.46
C GLU A 177 -7.69 1.77 -13.39
N LEU A 178 -6.70 1.10 -12.79
CA LEU A 178 -5.33 1.60 -12.71
C LEU A 178 -4.69 1.73 -14.09
N VAL A 179 -4.81 0.71 -14.94
CA VAL A 179 -4.22 0.78 -16.28
C VAL A 179 -4.97 1.72 -17.20
N PHE A 180 -6.27 1.94 -17.01
CA PHE A 180 -7.00 2.97 -17.75
C PHE A 180 -6.39 4.37 -17.55
N ASN A 181 -5.78 4.61 -16.40
CA ASN A 181 -5.08 5.85 -16.05
C ASN A 181 -3.55 5.72 -16.13
N GLY A 182 -3.04 4.74 -16.88
CA GLY A 182 -1.65 4.32 -16.87
C GLY A 182 -0.65 5.45 -17.18
N LEU A 183 -0.96 6.29 -18.17
CA LEU A 183 -0.08 7.41 -18.57
C LEU A 183 0.03 8.48 -17.48
N PHE A 184 -1.07 8.80 -16.81
CA PHE A 184 -1.08 9.74 -15.70
C PHE A 184 -0.28 9.20 -14.51
N LEU A 185 -0.55 7.95 -14.12
CA LEU A 185 0.10 7.32 -12.98
C LEU A 185 1.60 7.13 -13.21
N ALA A 186 2.02 6.79 -14.44
CA ALA A 186 3.43 6.61 -14.78
C ALA A 186 4.30 7.86 -14.52
N GLN A 187 3.72 9.06 -14.62
CA GLN A 187 4.41 10.33 -14.43
C GLN A 187 4.38 10.82 -12.97
N ASN A 188 3.50 10.27 -12.13
CA ASN A 188 3.36 10.66 -10.74
C ASN A 188 4.51 10.11 -9.86
N CYS A 189 4.92 10.87 -8.83
CA CYS A 189 6.03 10.52 -7.93
C CYS A 189 5.82 9.22 -7.13
N TYR A 190 4.58 8.78 -6.92
CA TYR A 190 4.24 7.51 -6.27
C TYR A 190 3.55 6.54 -7.25
N GLY A 191 2.68 7.03 -8.11
CA GLY A 191 1.94 6.23 -9.09
C GLY A 191 2.85 5.44 -10.04
N ASN A 192 4.05 5.96 -10.35
CA ASN A 192 5.01 5.27 -11.21
C ASN A 192 5.41 3.89 -10.65
N TYR A 193 5.45 3.73 -9.32
CA TYR A 193 5.75 2.44 -8.69
C TYR A 193 4.59 1.46 -8.86
N VAL A 194 3.35 1.94 -8.83
CA VAL A 194 2.15 1.10 -9.06
C VAL A 194 2.14 0.58 -10.50
N ILE A 195 2.46 1.42 -11.49
CA ILE A 195 2.55 0.99 -12.89
C ILE A 195 3.71 0.00 -13.10
N GLN A 196 4.88 0.26 -12.50
CA GLN A 196 6.00 -0.67 -12.56
C GLN A 196 5.64 -2.03 -11.95
N TYR A 197 4.95 -2.03 -10.82
CA TYR A 197 4.46 -3.25 -10.16
C TYR A 197 3.48 -4.02 -11.05
N ILE A 198 2.51 -3.35 -11.67
CA ILE A 198 1.57 -3.97 -12.62
C ILE A 198 2.31 -4.59 -13.81
N LEU A 199 3.33 -3.91 -14.36
CA LEU A 199 4.15 -4.46 -15.44
C LEU A 199 4.93 -5.71 -14.99
N GLU A 200 5.41 -5.76 -13.74
CA GLU A 200 6.10 -6.93 -13.18
C GLU A 200 5.22 -8.18 -13.08
N LEU A 201 3.89 -8.03 -13.01
CA LEU A 201 2.95 -9.15 -13.06
C LEU A 201 2.94 -9.87 -14.40
N LYS A 202 3.45 -9.23 -15.48
CA LYS A 202 3.59 -9.81 -16.83
C LYS A 202 2.28 -10.34 -17.44
N ILE A 203 1.14 -9.80 -17.02
CA ILE A 203 -0.18 -10.17 -17.54
C ILE A 203 -0.36 -9.52 -18.92
N GLN A 204 -0.35 -10.34 -19.99
CA GLN A 204 -0.35 -9.86 -21.37
C GLN A 204 -1.56 -8.98 -21.72
N ALA A 205 -2.75 -9.34 -21.23
CA ALA A 205 -3.96 -8.53 -21.43
C ALA A 205 -3.81 -7.12 -20.84
N VAL A 206 -3.18 -7.00 -19.68
CA VAL A 206 -2.95 -5.74 -18.98
C VAL A 206 -1.88 -4.91 -19.68
N ILE A 207 -0.76 -5.54 -20.08
CA ILE A 207 0.31 -4.90 -20.85
C ILE A 207 -0.22 -4.33 -22.18
N SER A 208 -1.08 -5.09 -22.86
CA SER A 208 -1.70 -4.69 -24.13
C SER A 208 -2.55 -3.42 -24.00
N THR A 209 -3.12 -3.16 -22.81
CA THR A 209 -3.86 -1.93 -22.52
C THR A 209 -2.94 -0.73 -22.26
N ILE A 210 -1.74 -0.96 -21.71
CA ILE A 210 -0.76 0.10 -21.37
C ILE A 210 0.00 0.58 -22.62
N ILE A 211 0.47 -0.33 -23.48
CA ILE A 211 1.28 -0.01 -24.68
C ILE A 211 0.71 1.17 -25.49
N PRO A 212 -0.56 1.17 -25.93
CA PRO A 212 -1.09 2.24 -26.77
C PRO A 212 -1.15 3.60 -26.06
N GLN A 213 -1.22 3.64 -24.73
CA GLN A 213 -1.24 4.90 -23.97
C GLN A 213 0.12 5.59 -23.96
N PHE A 214 1.22 4.83 -24.06
CA PHE A 214 2.57 5.38 -23.98
C PHE A 214 3.18 5.67 -25.35
N ARG A 215 2.68 5.02 -26.41
CA ARG A 215 3.14 5.26 -27.79
C ARG A 215 3.02 6.74 -28.15
N GLY A 216 4.06 7.31 -28.74
CA GLY A 216 4.16 8.73 -29.08
C GLY A 216 4.57 9.63 -27.91
N ASN A 217 4.74 9.08 -26.71
CA ASN A 217 5.13 9.83 -25.51
C ASN A 217 6.44 9.33 -24.89
N TYR A 218 7.10 8.32 -25.44
CA TYR A 218 8.31 7.73 -24.86
C TYR A 218 9.46 8.73 -24.72
N VAL A 219 9.60 9.69 -25.63
CA VAL A 219 10.60 10.77 -25.48
C VAL A 219 10.31 11.59 -24.24
N ASN A 220 9.10 12.15 -24.11
CA ASN A 220 8.69 12.94 -22.95
C ASN A 220 8.73 12.14 -21.64
N LEU A 221 8.27 10.89 -21.65
CA LEU A 221 8.30 10.03 -20.46
C LEU A 221 9.73 9.72 -20.02
N SER A 222 10.67 9.63 -20.96
CA SER A 222 12.08 9.31 -20.67
C SER A 222 12.84 10.49 -20.05
N THR A 223 12.46 11.73 -20.36
CA THR A 223 13.09 12.96 -19.82
C THR A 223 12.55 13.35 -18.44
N GLN A 224 11.58 12.61 -17.91
CA GLN A 224 10.99 12.88 -16.61
C GLN A 224 11.55 11.96 -15.51
N LYS A 225 11.74 12.52 -14.31
CA LYS A 225 12.32 11.81 -13.15
C LYS A 225 11.63 10.49 -12.80
N TYR A 226 10.30 10.42 -12.90
CA TYR A 226 9.52 9.27 -12.43
C TYR A 226 9.20 8.30 -13.56
N SER A 227 8.62 8.78 -14.66
CA SER A 227 8.22 7.92 -15.77
C SER A 227 9.37 7.32 -16.54
N SER A 228 10.58 7.88 -16.47
CA SER A 228 11.78 7.26 -17.07
C SER A 228 12.03 5.85 -16.51
N ASN A 229 11.74 5.62 -15.23
CA ASN A 229 11.81 4.29 -14.62
C ASN A 229 10.74 3.35 -15.20
N VAL A 230 9.54 3.88 -15.49
CA VAL A 230 8.46 3.13 -16.15
C VAL A 230 8.88 2.75 -17.57
N VAL A 231 9.48 3.66 -18.34
CA VAL A 231 9.98 3.34 -19.70
C VAL A 231 11.07 2.26 -19.66
N GLN A 232 12.00 2.34 -18.70
CA GLN A 232 12.98 1.27 -18.47
C GLN A 232 12.30 -0.07 -18.14
N LYS A 233 11.22 -0.06 -17.36
CA LYS A 233 10.45 -1.27 -17.06
C LYS A 233 9.74 -1.82 -18.30
N CYS A 234 9.15 -0.96 -19.13
CA CYS A 234 8.57 -1.34 -20.42
C CYS A 234 9.59 -2.06 -21.29
N LEU A 235 10.80 -1.49 -21.47
CA LEU A 235 11.88 -2.09 -22.26
C LEU A 235 12.30 -3.49 -21.77
N LYS A 236 12.17 -3.77 -20.48
CA LYS A 236 12.50 -5.06 -19.86
C LYS A 236 11.35 -6.08 -19.89
N THR A 237 10.13 -5.63 -20.18
CA THR A 237 8.91 -6.43 -19.98
C THR A 237 8.15 -6.68 -21.29
N PHE A 238 8.16 -5.71 -22.20
CA PHE A 238 7.45 -5.80 -23.46
C PHE A 238 8.12 -6.78 -24.43
N GLY A 239 7.36 -7.22 -25.43
CA GLY A 239 7.89 -8.03 -26.52
C GLY A 239 8.78 -7.21 -27.46
N GLU A 240 9.58 -7.91 -28.27
CA GLU A 240 10.58 -7.29 -29.17
C GLU A 240 9.98 -6.21 -30.09
N LYS A 241 8.78 -6.44 -30.63
CA LYS A 241 8.08 -5.48 -31.50
C LYS A 241 7.77 -4.16 -30.77
N ASP A 242 7.30 -4.23 -29.53
CA ASP A 242 6.93 -3.03 -28.77
C ASP A 242 8.17 -2.33 -28.22
N CYS A 243 9.19 -3.07 -27.80
CA CYS A 243 10.51 -2.51 -27.49
C CYS A 243 11.12 -1.78 -28.69
N SER A 244 10.98 -2.34 -29.91
CA SER A 244 11.40 -1.69 -31.15
C SER A 244 10.70 -0.35 -31.34
N SER A 245 9.40 -0.27 -31.03
CA SER A 245 8.62 0.98 -31.10
C SER A 245 9.19 2.05 -30.16
N ILE A 246 9.54 1.68 -28.92
CA ILE A 246 10.15 2.59 -27.95
C ILE A 246 11.48 3.10 -28.48
N ILE A 247 12.36 2.19 -28.91
CA ILE A 247 13.71 2.52 -29.39
C ILE A 247 13.63 3.43 -30.61
N ASN A 248 12.77 3.10 -31.58
CA ASN A 248 12.59 3.90 -32.79
C ASN A 248 12.12 5.32 -32.47
N GLU A 249 11.21 5.49 -31.51
CA GLU A 249 10.73 6.81 -31.12
C GLU A 249 11.85 7.67 -30.52
N LEU A 250 12.69 7.07 -29.65
CA LEU A 250 13.83 7.76 -29.05
C LEU A 250 14.87 8.17 -30.09
N VAL A 251 15.36 7.22 -30.91
CA VAL A 251 16.45 7.49 -31.88
C VAL A 251 16.02 8.36 -33.06
N SER A 252 14.72 8.42 -33.36
CA SER A 252 14.18 9.29 -34.42
C SER A 252 13.93 10.72 -33.93
N PHE A 253 14.12 11.00 -32.63
CA PHE A 253 13.95 12.34 -32.11
C PHE A 253 15.05 13.26 -32.67
N PRO A 254 14.71 14.43 -33.25
CA PRO A 254 15.68 15.29 -33.92
C PRO A 254 16.88 15.71 -33.06
N SER A 255 16.69 15.84 -31.74
CA SER A 255 17.73 16.20 -30.78
C SER A 255 18.12 15.01 -29.89
N PHE A 256 18.31 13.84 -30.49
CA PHE A 256 18.70 12.63 -29.77
C PHE A 256 20.04 12.77 -29.01
N ASP A 257 20.94 13.61 -29.49
CA ASP A 257 22.16 14.04 -28.80
C ASP A 257 21.89 14.64 -27.42
N GLN A 258 20.86 15.47 -27.31
CA GLN A 258 20.42 16.04 -26.03
C GLN A 258 19.78 14.96 -25.14
N LEU A 259 19.04 14.01 -25.72
CA LEU A 259 18.46 12.89 -24.97
C LEU A 259 19.52 11.98 -24.34
N ILE A 260 20.68 11.78 -24.99
CA ILE A 260 21.79 11.02 -24.40
C ILE A 260 22.36 11.73 -23.17
N GLN A 261 22.38 13.06 -23.18
CA GLN A 261 22.94 13.87 -22.10
C GLN A 261 21.92 14.19 -21.00
N ASP A 262 20.64 13.96 -21.25
CA ASP A 262 19.57 14.19 -20.27
C ASP A 262 19.74 13.31 -19.03
N PRO A 263 19.57 13.86 -17.80
CA PRO A 263 19.85 13.15 -16.55
C PRO A 263 19.02 11.90 -16.29
N TYR A 264 17.90 11.70 -17.01
CA TYR A 264 17.03 10.53 -16.85
C TYR A 264 17.04 9.64 -18.10
N THR A 265 16.96 10.25 -19.28
CA THR A 265 16.86 9.55 -20.56
C THR A 265 18.12 8.74 -20.87
N ASN A 266 19.30 9.18 -20.41
CA ASN A 266 20.54 8.41 -20.55
C ASN A 266 20.41 6.97 -19.99
N TYR A 267 19.72 6.79 -18.85
CA TYR A 267 19.47 5.47 -18.27
C TYR A 267 18.47 4.63 -19.08
N VAL A 268 17.49 5.29 -19.71
CA VAL A 268 16.54 4.66 -20.63
C VAL A 268 17.28 4.15 -21.87
N ILE A 269 18.16 4.96 -22.45
CA ILE A 269 18.96 4.60 -23.64
C ILE A 269 19.93 3.46 -23.31
N GLN A 270 20.59 3.49 -22.15
CA GLN A 270 21.42 2.38 -21.68
C GLN A 270 20.61 1.09 -21.51
N THR A 271 19.41 1.18 -20.94
CA THR A 271 18.50 0.04 -20.81
C THR A 271 18.11 -0.50 -22.19
N ALA A 272 17.75 0.40 -23.13
CA ALA A 272 17.43 0.04 -24.51
C ALA A 272 18.60 -0.70 -25.17
N PHE A 273 19.83 -0.22 -25.00
CA PHE A 273 21.04 -0.88 -25.50
C PHE A 273 21.20 -2.29 -24.95
N ILE A 274 21.02 -2.49 -23.63
CA ILE A 274 21.14 -3.79 -22.94
C ILE A 274 20.10 -4.79 -23.43
N VAL A 275 18.85 -4.36 -23.64
CA VAL A 275 17.76 -5.27 -24.05
C VAL A 275 17.68 -5.48 -25.56
N SER A 276 18.21 -4.55 -26.35
CA SER A 276 18.20 -4.63 -27.81
C SER A 276 19.09 -5.75 -28.35
N ARG A 277 18.66 -6.38 -29.45
CA ARG A 277 19.43 -7.41 -30.17
C ARG A 277 19.41 -7.10 -31.67
N GLY A 278 20.37 -7.67 -32.41
CA GLY A 278 20.39 -7.61 -33.87
C GLY A 278 20.38 -6.19 -34.47
N SER A 279 19.40 -5.91 -35.32
CA SER A 279 19.25 -4.64 -36.04
C SER A 279 18.97 -3.46 -35.10
N LEU A 280 18.20 -3.68 -34.03
CA LEU A 280 17.91 -2.65 -33.02
C LEU A 280 19.17 -2.23 -32.26
N HIS A 281 20.00 -3.20 -31.89
CA HIS A 281 21.26 -2.94 -31.24
C HIS A 281 22.17 -2.11 -32.15
N SER A 282 22.27 -2.51 -33.42
CA SER A 282 23.05 -1.76 -34.42
C SER A 282 22.56 -0.33 -34.61
N LEU A 283 21.24 -0.10 -34.53
CA LEU A 283 20.63 1.22 -34.64
C LEU A 283 21.04 2.12 -33.46
N VAL A 284 20.91 1.62 -32.22
CA VAL A 284 21.31 2.37 -31.03
C VAL A 284 22.82 2.69 -31.06
N THR A 285 23.67 1.70 -31.37
CA THR A 285 25.14 1.89 -31.42
C THR A 285 25.56 2.93 -32.45
N LYS A 286 25.03 2.85 -33.68
CA LYS A 286 25.38 3.78 -34.77
C LYS A 286 24.99 5.21 -34.41
N THR A 287 23.82 5.41 -33.82
CA THR A 287 23.35 6.75 -33.46
C THR A 287 24.16 7.33 -32.31
N SER A 288 24.52 6.54 -31.30
CA SER A 288 25.41 7.01 -30.22
C SER A 288 26.83 7.35 -30.70
N HIS A 289 27.41 6.57 -31.62
CA HIS A 289 28.76 6.84 -32.14
C HIS A 289 28.84 8.13 -32.96
N ARG A 290 27.76 8.51 -33.67
CA ARG A 290 27.69 9.79 -34.41
C ARG A 290 27.77 11.03 -33.52
N ILE A 291 27.51 10.89 -32.22
CA ILE A 291 27.44 12.00 -31.26
C ILE A 291 28.75 12.12 -30.46
N SER A 292 29.60 11.09 -30.48
CA SER A 292 30.92 11.09 -29.84
C SER A 292 32.07 11.59 -30.74
N GLN A 293 31.74 12.03 -31.98
CA GLN A 293 32.65 12.63 -32.95
C GLN A 293 32.32 14.11 -33.10
#